data_AF-A0A6G1VQJ4-F1
#
_entry.id   AF-A0A6G1VQJ4-F1
#
_cell.length_a   1.000
_cell.length_b   1.000
_cell.length_c   1.000
_cell.angle_alpha   90.00
_cell.angle_beta   90.00
_cell.angle_gamma   90.00
#
_symmetry.space_group_name_H-M   'P 1'
#
loop_
_entity.id
_entity.type
_entity.pdbx_description
1 polymer ?
#
loop_
_entity_poly.entity_id
_entity_poly.type
_entity_poly.pdbx_seq_one_letter_code
_entity_poly.pdbx_strand_id
1 'polypeptide(L)'
;MREKKKKRFTWKKYHRWFGLVLSVFMLVFCVSGIILNHRQLFAGCEVSRSLMPSAYHIKNFNNGIIKGSIKINHRISKTPSDSILAYGYGGVWLTDAEMKTWKDFNKGLPKNVDGRNIRNMVQTKNGEIWCAAMMDVYRFDGKEWKMFPLTDNEERIADITLTKDSTSIIAMTRSAVYEISGKKTDAANEKTNVTRKIIGQPEGFVPEVTLFKTVWNLHSGAFFGLTGRLVVDAIAIVLIILSITGIILFILPYRIRRQKRLQARESMLKLGKQMVFNAKWHNKLGYATIILTLWLAITGMCLRPPLMIPLAMNKTTEKVKDGNVWHDKLRAIRWDAAEGNWLVSTSEGFLRVDEHFCQKPVLLDKKQSPKISPMGVNVFESDGKGGWLIGSFSGMFRWNPEKNLIVDYFTGKANQGKSMIPISSSLVSGYSKDFFGGKEVVFDYSKGASLGETASTPELLSATPMSLWNVALELHVGRCYSPFLGPLSDLFVFISGLLISLVLLSGYIILHRRKKKNPKLPRKSL
;
A
#
# COMPACT_ATOMS: atom_id res chain seq x y z
N MET A 1 -15.38 -53.11 30.48
CA MET A 1 -15.38 -51.75 29.89
C MET A 1 -13.96 -51.33 29.54
N ARG A 2 -13.65 -51.06 28.26
CA ARG A 2 -12.35 -50.49 27.87
C ARG A 2 -12.29 -49.03 28.34
N GLU A 3 -11.43 -48.70 29.29
CA GLU A 3 -11.14 -47.31 29.63
C GLU A 3 -10.72 -46.55 28.36
N LYS A 4 -11.53 -45.54 27.99
CA LYS A 4 -11.13 -44.55 26.97
C LYS A 4 -9.89 -43.82 27.51
N LYS A 5 -8.69 -44.21 27.06
CA LYS A 5 -7.45 -43.44 27.28
C LYS A 5 -7.71 -41.98 26.91
N LYS A 6 -7.91 -41.11 27.91
CA LYS A 6 -7.98 -39.66 27.72
C LYS A 6 -6.73 -39.26 26.94
N LYS A 7 -6.89 -38.78 25.69
CA LYS A 7 -5.77 -38.35 24.83
C LYS A 7 -5.00 -37.26 25.58
N ARG A 8 -3.90 -37.62 26.27
CA ARG A 8 -3.11 -36.68 27.07
C ARG A 8 -2.51 -35.61 26.16
N PHE A 9 -2.86 -34.36 26.42
CA PHE A 9 -2.31 -33.16 25.80
C PHE A 9 -0.78 -33.13 25.97
N THR A 10 -0.03 -32.96 24.88
CA THR A 10 1.44 -32.82 24.95
C THR A 10 1.90 -31.66 24.07
N TRP A 11 2.61 -30.69 24.66
CA TRP A 11 3.20 -29.54 23.96
C TRP A 11 4.00 -29.93 22.72
N LYS A 12 4.69 -31.09 22.77
CA LYS A 12 5.44 -31.65 21.63
C LYS A 12 4.56 -31.98 20.43
N LYS A 13 3.33 -32.48 20.65
CA LYS A 13 2.40 -32.80 19.56
C LYS A 13 1.84 -31.52 18.93
N TYR A 14 1.51 -30.52 19.75
CA TYR A 14 1.07 -29.20 19.29
C TYR A 14 2.13 -28.51 18.46
N HIS A 15 3.32 -28.29 19.04
CA HIS A 15 4.45 -27.66 18.37
C HIS A 15 4.76 -28.32 17.02
N ARG A 16 4.70 -29.67 16.97
CA ARG A 16 4.98 -30.43 15.76
C ARG A 16 3.94 -30.21 14.65
N TRP A 17 2.65 -30.31 14.94
CA TRP A 17 1.60 -30.26 13.91
C TRP A 17 1.24 -28.82 13.53
N PHE A 18 1.02 -27.96 14.52
CA PHE A 18 0.77 -26.54 14.25
C PHE A 18 2.00 -25.88 13.65
N GLY A 19 3.20 -26.21 14.13
CA GLY A 19 4.45 -25.69 13.56
C GLY A 19 4.63 -26.08 12.10
N LEU A 20 4.23 -27.30 11.69
CA LEU A 20 4.29 -27.70 10.28
C LEU A 20 3.34 -26.87 9.41
N VAL A 21 2.06 -26.77 9.78
CA VAL A 21 1.08 -26.00 8.99
C VAL A 21 1.49 -24.53 8.92
N LEU A 22 1.86 -23.94 10.05
CA LEU A 22 2.29 -22.54 10.11
C LEU A 22 3.61 -22.30 9.39
N SER A 23 4.53 -23.27 9.32
CA SER A 23 5.83 -23.06 8.67
C SER A 23 5.69 -22.65 7.21
N VAL A 24 4.67 -23.13 6.50
CA VAL A 24 4.39 -22.73 5.11
C VAL A 24 3.98 -21.26 5.04
N PHE A 25 3.01 -20.85 5.85
CA PHE A 25 2.58 -19.45 5.90
C PHE A 25 3.66 -18.52 6.45
N MET A 26 4.48 -18.99 7.39
CA MET A 26 5.61 -18.25 7.93
C MET A 26 6.66 -17.93 6.86
N LEU A 27 6.94 -18.88 5.96
CA LEU A 27 7.82 -18.63 4.83
C LEU A 27 7.25 -17.52 3.94
N VAL A 28 5.93 -17.55 3.67
CA VAL A 28 5.26 -16.50 2.91
C VAL A 28 5.33 -15.16 3.64
N PHE A 29 5.00 -15.08 4.93
CA PHE A 29 5.10 -13.86 5.73
C PHE A 29 6.51 -13.26 5.74
N CYS A 30 7.54 -14.09 5.92
CA CYS A 30 8.92 -13.61 5.99
C CYS A 30 9.40 -13.10 4.62
N VAL A 31 9.17 -13.85 3.54
CA VAL A 31 9.58 -13.44 2.20
C VAL A 31 8.82 -12.19 1.76
N SER A 32 7.50 -12.17 1.94
CA SER A 32 6.69 -10.98 1.63
C SER A 32 7.08 -9.79 2.50
N GLY A 33 7.37 -9.97 3.79
CA GLY A 33 7.83 -8.90 4.68
C GLY A 33 9.14 -8.25 4.21
N ILE A 34 10.11 -9.06 3.80
CA ILE A 34 11.38 -8.56 3.22
C ILE A 34 11.12 -7.78 1.92
N ILE A 35 10.27 -8.31 1.03
CA ILE A 35 9.89 -7.60 -0.20
C ILE A 35 9.23 -6.26 0.14
N LEU A 36 8.37 -6.21 1.17
CA LEU A 36 7.67 -5.00 1.58
C LEU A 36 8.63 -3.92 2.11
N ASN A 37 9.68 -4.31 2.85
CA ASN A 37 10.71 -3.41 3.36
C ASN A 37 11.60 -2.80 2.26
N HIS A 38 11.77 -3.51 1.14
CA HIS A 38 12.70 -3.17 0.06
C HIS A 38 12.03 -2.95 -1.29
N ARG A 39 10.98 -2.11 -1.34
CA ARG A 39 10.20 -1.84 -2.57
C ARG A 39 11.05 -1.50 -3.79
N GLN A 40 12.08 -0.66 -3.63
CA GLN A 40 12.94 -0.24 -4.74
C GLN A 40 13.77 -1.41 -5.31
N LEU A 41 14.28 -2.31 -4.45
CA LEU A 41 15.05 -3.48 -4.88
C LEU A 41 14.22 -4.43 -5.76
N PHE A 42 12.92 -4.55 -5.46
CA PHE A 42 11.97 -5.40 -6.19
C PHE A 42 11.09 -4.64 -7.19
N ALA A 43 11.42 -3.37 -7.48
CA ALA A 43 10.57 -2.51 -8.29
C ALA A 43 10.35 -3.04 -9.71
N GLY A 44 11.35 -3.74 -10.28
CA GLY A 44 11.28 -4.36 -11.60
C GLY A 44 10.65 -5.75 -11.64
N CYS A 45 10.24 -6.30 -10.50
CA CYS A 45 9.61 -7.62 -10.43
C CYS A 45 8.09 -7.49 -10.53
N GLU A 46 7.49 -8.24 -11.45
CA GLU A 46 6.07 -8.18 -11.75
C GLU A 46 5.49 -9.60 -11.81
N VAL A 47 4.21 -9.72 -11.49
CA VAL A 47 3.48 -10.98 -11.44
C VAL A 47 2.27 -10.86 -12.36
N SER A 48 2.13 -11.84 -13.25
CA SER A 48 0.93 -11.96 -14.08
C SER A 48 -0.30 -12.12 -13.19
N ARG A 49 -1.34 -11.34 -13.47
CA ARG A 49 -2.63 -11.47 -12.76
C ARG A 49 -3.28 -12.83 -12.97
N SER A 50 -2.90 -13.59 -14.01
CA SER A 50 -3.35 -14.97 -14.21
C SER A 50 -2.93 -15.95 -13.12
N LEU A 51 -1.89 -15.62 -12.34
CA LEU A 51 -1.43 -16.41 -11.19
C LEU A 51 -2.18 -16.04 -9.89
N MET A 52 -3.06 -15.03 -9.96
CA MET A 52 -3.79 -14.48 -8.82
C MET A 52 -5.26 -14.89 -8.87
N PRO A 53 -6.01 -14.79 -7.76
CA PRO A 53 -7.45 -14.98 -7.78
C PRO A 53 -8.16 -14.06 -8.78
N SER A 54 -9.33 -14.50 -9.27
CA SER A 54 -10.13 -13.77 -10.28
C SER A 54 -10.50 -12.33 -9.89
N ALA A 55 -10.59 -12.02 -8.59
CA ALA A 55 -10.81 -10.66 -8.08
C ALA A 55 -9.69 -9.67 -8.48
N TYR A 56 -8.48 -10.17 -8.75
CA TYR A 56 -7.35 -9.37 -9.20
C TYR A 56 -7.28 -9.29 -10.73
N HIS A 57 -8.15 -9.96 -11.48
CA HIS A 57 -8.15 -9.82 -12.93
C HIS A 57 -8.80 -8.48 -13.31
N ILE A 58 -8.16 -7.76 -14.23
CA ILE A 58 -8.70 -6.48 -14.71
C ILE A 58 -9.86 -6.78 -15.65
N LYS A 59 -11.07 -6.39 -15.23
CA LYS A 59 -12.30 -6.49 -15.99
C LYS A 59 -13.13 -5.24 -15.78
N ASN A 60 -13.83 -4.80 -16.81
CA ASN A 60 -14.69 -3.62 -16.75
C ASN A 60 -13.97 -2.36 -16.20
N PHE A 61 -12.67 -2.20 -16.48
CA PHE A 61 -11.85 -1.10 -15.99
C PHE A 61 -11.74 -1.02 -14.45
N ASN A 62 -11.86 -2.15 -13.74
CA ASN A 62 -11.66 -2.24 -12.30
C ASN A 62 -10.16 -2.20 -11.90
N ASN A 63 -9.86 -2.45 -10.62
CA ASN A 63 -8.50 -2.48 -10.05
C ASN A 63 -7.73 -1.15 -10.21
N GLY A 64 -8.43 -0.03 -10.42
CA GLY A 64 -7.83 1.30 -10.58
C GLY A 64 -7.01 1.46 -11.87
N ILE A 65 -7.24 0.61 -12.88
CA ILE A 65 -6.56 0.70 -14.19
C ILE A 65 -6.76 2.08 -14.82
N ILE A 66 -7.97 2.65 -14.71
CA ILE A 66 -8.25 4.05 -15.03
C ILE A 66 -8.59 4.80 -13.74
N LYS A 67 -7.79 5.82 -13.44
CA LYS A 67 -8.00 6.79 -12.37
C LYS A 67 -8.64 8.08 -12.90
N GLY A 68 -8.24 8.52 -14.10
CA GLY A 68 -8.77 9.72 -14.72
C GLY A 68 -8.37 9.84 -16.18
N SER A 69 -8.69 10.98 -16.77
CA SER A 69 -8.35 11.30 -18.15
C SER A 69 -8.15 12.80 -18.36
N ILE A 70 -7.55 13.16 -19.49
CA ILE A 70 -7.54 14.53 -20.02
C ILE A 70 -7.81 14.50 -21.53
N LYS A 71 -8.61 15.45 -22.02
CA LYS A 71 -8.68 15.75 -23.46
C LYS A 71 -7.40 16.47 -23.88
N ILE A 72 -6.79 16.05 -24.97
CA ILE A 72 -5.57 16.68 -25.50
C ILE A 72 -5.90 17.57 -26.70
N ASN A 73 -5.39 18.79 -26.69
CA ASN A 73 -5.55 19.72 -27.80
C ASN A 73 -4.70 19.32 -29.02
N HIS A 74 -5.29 19.26 -30.22
CA HIS A 74 -4.74 18.64 -31.45
C HIS A 74 -3.43 19.20 -31.99
N ARG A 75 -3.00 20.37 -31.53
CA ARG A 75 -1.80 21.04 -32.06
C ARG A 75 -0.49 20.33 -31.68
N ILE A 76 -0.52 19.32 -30.80
CA ILE A 76 0.68 18.86 -30.08
C ILE A 76 1.10 17.43 -30.39
N SER A 77 0.26 16.61 -31.03
CA SER A 77 0.53 15.17 -31.17
C SER A 77 0.21 14.55 -32.53
N LYS A 78 -0.26 15.30 -33.54
CA LYS A 78 -0.82 14.72 -34.79
C LYS A 78 -1.87 13.63 -34.51
N THR A 79 -2.66 13.76 -33.45
CA THR A 79 -3.73 12.81 -33.11
C THR A 79 -5.11 13.37 -33.52
N PRO A 80 -6.11 12.50 -33.80
CA PRO A 80 -7.46 12.91 -34.21
C PRO A 80 -8.16 13.85 -33.21
N SER A 81 -9.19 14.57 -33.68
CA SER A 81 -10.01 15.59 -32.95
C SER A 81 -10.60 15.14 -31.60
N ASP A 82 -10.66 13.83 -31.35
CA ASP A 82 -11.35 13.25 -30.19
C ASP A 82 -10.42 12.43 -29.30
N SER A 83 -9.11 12.74 -29.35
CA SER A 83 -8.09 12.02 -28.59
C SER A 83 -8.12 12.36 -27.10
N ILE A 84 -8.16 11.33 -26.28
CA ILE A 84 -8.14 11.40 -24.82
C ILE A 84 -6.95 10.60 -24.31
N LEU A 85 -6.23 11.16 -23.34
CA LEU A 85 -5.26 10.40 -22.56
C LEU A 85 -5.96 9.90 -21.29
N ALA A 86 -6.11 8.59 -21.17
CA ALA A 86 -6.59 7.94 -19.96
C ALA A 86 -5.39 7.43 -19.15
N TYR A 87 -5.44 7.55 -17.83
CA TYR A 87 -4.32 7.20 -16.97
C TYR A 87 -4.76 6.54 -15.67
N GLY A 88 -3.88 5.75 -15.07
CA GLY A 88 -4.12 5.10 -13.79
C GLY A 88 -3.04 4.09 -13.43
N TYR A 89 -3.45 2.96 -12.86
CA TYR A 89 -2.54 1.89 -12.50
C TYR A 89 -1.96 1.22 -13.73
N GLY A 90 -0.67 1.42 -14.01
CA GLY A 90 0.02 0.78 -15.14
C GLY A 90 0.29 1.69 -16.33
N GLY A 91 -0.05 2.97 -16.23
CA GLY A 91 0.49 3.99 -17.12
C GLY A 91 -0.54 4.96 -17.70
N VAL A 92 -0.23 5.38 -18.92
CA VAL A 92 -1.03 6.26 -19.77
C VAL A 92 -1.37 5.52 -21.07
N TRP A 93 -2.60 5.69 -21.53
CA TRP A 93 -3.08 5.16 -22.80
C TRP A 93 -3.79 6.24 -23.60
N LEU A 94 -3.61 6.21 -24.91
CA LEU A 94 -4.34 7.03 -25.86
C LEU A 94 -5.62 6.30 -26.25
N THR A 95 -6.76 6.98 -26.14
CA THR A 95 -8.10 6.47 -26.49
C THR A 95 -8.94 7.54 -27.17
N ASP A 96 -10.09 7.14 -27.72
CA ASP A 96 -11.14 8.03 -28.21
C ASP A 96 -12.20 8.35 -27.15
N ALA A 97 -13.10 9.28 -27.48
CA ALA A 97 -14.23 9.71 -26.65
C ALA A 97 -15.26 8.61 -26.35
N GLU A 98 -15.32 7.55 -27.15
CA GLU A 98 -16.20 6.39 -26.93
C GLU A 98 -15.52 5.21 -26.22
N MET A 99 -14.24 5.34 -25.84
CA MET A 99 -13.44 4.27 -25.23
C MET A 99 -13.30 3.01 -26.11
N LYS A 100 -13.32 3.14 -27.44
CA LYS A 100 -13.27 2.01 -28.38
C LYS A 100 -11.85 1.65 -28.81
N THR A 101 -11.03 2.65 -29.11
CA THR A 101 -9.64 2.45 -29.55
C THR A 101 -8.68 2.71 -28.40
N TRP A 102 -7.65 1.85 -28.24
CA TRP A 102 -6.68 1.97 -27.16
C TRP A 102 -5.27 1.72 -27.67
N LYS A 103 -4.35 2.61 -27.32
CA LYS A 103 -2.92 2.49 -27.66
C LYS A 103 -2.05 2.80 -26.46
N ASP A 104 -0.94 2.08 -26.33
CA ASP A 104 0.06 2.37 -25.31
C ASP A 104 0.62 3.78 -25.50
N PHE A 105 0.75 4.53 -24.41
CA PHE A 105 1.33 5.87 -24.40
C PHE A 105 2.40 6.00 -23.29
N ASN A 106 3.13 4.92 -23.01
CA ASN A 106 4.05 4.83 -21.88
C ASN A 106 5.52 5.06 -22.24
N LYS A 107 5.84 5.29 -23.52
CA LYS A 107 7.22 5.47 -23.96
C LYS A 107 7.90 6.61 -23.19
N GLY A 108 9.01 6.31 -22.51
CA GLY A 108 9.76 7.25 -21.68
C GLY A 108 9.42 7.20 -20.18
N LEU A 109 8.30 6.59 -19.79
CA LEU A 109 7.99 6.27 -18.39
C LEU A 109 8.79 5.04 -17.91
N PRO A 110 8.88 4.81 -16.58
CA PRO A 110 9.50 3.61 -16.04
C PRO A 110 8.84 2.33 -16.59
N LYS A 111 9.66 1.33 -16.90
CA LYS A 111 9.18 0.06 -17.46
C LYS A 111 8.28 -0.71 -16.47
N ASN A 112 8.54 -0.55 -15.18
CA ASN A 112 7.81 -1.26 -14.13
C ASN A 112 6.46 -0.61 -13.80
N VAL A 113 5.43 -1.42 -13.57
CA VAL A 113 4.04 -1.02 -13.31
C VAL A 113 3.89 -0.06 -12.12
N ASP A 114 4.69 -0.24 -11.07
CA ASP A 114 4.71 0.65 -9.90
C ASP A 114 5.23 2.04 -10.27
N GLY A 115 6.30 2.11 -11.06
CA GLY A 115 6.92 3.35 -11.49
C GLY A 115 6.02 4.16 -12.42
N ARG A 116 5.17 3.50 -13.21
CA ARG A 116 4.15 4.13 -14.07
C ARG A 116 2.74 4.16 -13.47
N ASN A 117 2.59 4.08 -12.15
CA ASN A 117 1.30 4.34 -11.51
C ASN A 117 1.02 5.85 -11.50
N ILE A 118 0.14 6.29 -12.41
CA ILE A 118 -0.11 7.72 -12.65
C ILE A 118 -1.13 8.26 -11.64
N ARG A 119 -0.71 9.30 -10.91
CA ARG A 119 -1.48 9.93 -9.84
C ARG A 119 -2.41 10.99 -10.39
N ASN A 120 -1.92 11.82 -11.29
CA ASN A 120 -2.71 12.81 -12.01
C ASN A 120 -1.98 13.27 -13.28
N MET A 121 -2.72 13.90 -14.20
CA MET A 121 -2.18 14.51 -15.42
C MET A 121 -2.78 15.90 -15.62
N VAL A 122 -2.01 16.79 -16.24
CA VAL A 122 -2.46 18.14 -16.59
C VAL A 122 -1.92 18.55 -17.95
N GLN A 123 -2.67 19.42 -18.64
CA GLN A 123 -2.22 20.12 -19.83
C GLN A 123 -2.23 21.62 -19.56
N THR A 124 -1.07 22.26 -19.64
CA THR A 124 -0.92 23.72 -19.49
C THR A 124 -1.62 24.46 -20.63
N LYS A 125 -1.81 25.77 -20.49
CA LYS A 125 -2.43 26.63 -21.52
C LYS A 125 -1.64 26.69 -22.83
N ASN A 126 -0.31 26.56 -22.77
CA ASN A 126 0.55 26.44 -23.97
C ASN A 126 0.50 25.01 -24.57
N GLY A 127 -0.17 24.09 -23.88
CA GLY A 127 -0.48 22.72 -24.28
C GLY A 127 0.56 21.66 -23.91
N GLU A 128 1.61 22.01 -23.17
CA GLU A 128 2.53 21.02 -22.59
C GLU A 128 1.77 20.04 -21.68
N ILE A 129 2.07 18.76 -21.83
CA ILE A 129 1.41 17.69 -21.09
C ILE A 129 2.37 17.19 -20.02
N TRP A 130 1.86 17.14 -18.80
CA TRP A 130 2.60 16.71 -17.62
C TRP A 130 1.85 15.62 -16.88
N CYS A 131 2.58 14.69 -16.26
CA CYS A 131 2.00 13.71 -15.35
C CYS A 131 2.84 13.51 -14.10
N ALA A 132 2.17 13.25 -12.99
CA ALA A 132 2.79 12.71 -11.80
C ALA A 132 2.67 11.19 -11.82
N ALA A 133 3.81 10.50 -11.94
CA ALA A 133 3.87 9.08 -11.63
C ALA A 133 4.13 8.89 -10.11
N MET A 134 4.30 7.66 -9.65
CA MET A 134 4.41 7.38 -8.22
C MET A 134 5.64 8.04 -7.55
N MET A 135 6.76 8.10 -8.26
CA MET A 135 8.04 8.59 -7.72
C MET A 135 8.44 9.95 -8.31
N ASP A 136 8.13 10.18 -9.58
CA ASP A 136 8.66 11.31 -10.33
C ASP A 136 7.57 12.00 -11.16
N VAL A 137 7.87 13.24 -11.56
CA VAL A 137 7.07 14.03 -12.51
C VAL A 137 7.65 13.86 -13.91
N TYR A 138 6.81 13.82 -14.92
CA TYR A 138 7.23 13.70 -16.32
C TYR A 138 6.55 14.76 -17.19
N ARG A 139 7.29 15.25 -18.18
CA ARG A 139 6.82 16.12 -19.27
C ARG A 139 6.86 15.35 -20.58
N PHE A 140 5.82 15.43 -21.39
CA PHE A 140 5.81 14.85 -22.73
C PHE A 140 6.48 15.80 -23.74
N ASP A 141 7.46 15.31 -24.50
CA ASP A 141 8.22 16.13 -25.46
C ASP A 141 7.65 16.11 -26.89
N GLY A 142 6.51 15.45 -27.10
CA GLY A 142 5.91 15.21 -28.42
C GLY A 142 6.17 13.81 -28.97
N LYS A 143 7.14 13.08 -28.42
CA LYS A 143 7.52 11.72 -28.83
C LYS A 143 7.51 10.73 -27.65
N GLU A 144 8.02 11.14 -26.50
CA GLU A 144 8.13 10.33 -25.30
C GLU A 144 8.08 11.17 -24.02
N TRP A 145 7.83 10.52 -22.90
CA TRP A 145 7.88 11.12 -21.57
C TRP A 145 9.33 11.34 -21.14
N LYS A 146 9.63 12.54 -20.63
CA LYS A 146 10.91 12.89 -20.03
C LYS A 146 10.72 13.16 -18.55
N MET A 147 11.50 12.48 -17.71
CA MET A 147 11.51 12.72 -16.27
C MET A 147 11.96 14.15 -16.01
N PHE A 148 11.17 14.88 -15.21
CA PHE A 148 11.49 16.22 -14.78
C PHE A 148 11.97 16.16 -13.31
N PRO A 149 13.23 16.54 -13.03
CA PRO A 149 13.78 16.42 -11.69
C PRO A 149 13.16 17.43 -10.72
N LEU A 150 12.71 16.96 -9.56
CA LEU A 150 12.38 17.81 -8.41
C LEU A 150 13.57 17.82 -7.45
N THR A 151 14.25 18.97 -7.33
CA THR A 151 15.40 19.13 -6.43
C THR A 151 15.01 18.76 -4.99
N ASP A 152 15.85 17.99 -4.31
CA ASP A 152 15.67 17.53 -2.93
C ASP A 152 14.40 16.70 -2.66
N ASN A 153 13.87 16.00 -3.67
CA ASN A 153 12.78 15.06 -3.50
C ASN A 153 13.23 13.59 -3.45
N GLU A 154 13.03 12.94 -2.30
CA GLU A 154 13.14 11.47 -2.16
C GLU A 154 11.76 10.81 -1.90
N GLU A 155 10.70 11.62 -1.85
CA GLU A 155 9.35 11.18 -1.51
C GLU A 155 8.51 10.88 -2.75
N ARG A 156 7.46 10.08 -2.54
CA ARG A 156 6.45 9.81 -3.57
C ARG A 156 5.70 11.08 -3.94
N ILE A 157 5.38 11.21 -5.22
CA ILE A 157 4.46 12.24 -5.69
C ILE A 157 3.03 11.84 -5.29
N ALA A 158 2.34 12.76 -4.64
CA ALA A 158 0.95 12.63 -4.26
C ALA A 158 0.03 13.10 -5.39
N ASP A 159 0.37 14.22 -6.05
CA ASP A 159 -0.49 14.87 -7.02
C ASP A 159 0.28 15.87 -7.93
N ILE A 160 -0.36 16.28 -9.02
CA ILE A 160 0.06 17.38 -9.90
C ILE A 160 -1.17 18.20 -10.32
N THR A 161 -1.05 19.52 -10.34
CA THR A 161 -2.11 20.44 -10.77
C THR A 161 -1.51 21.66 -11.46
N LEU A 162 -2.35 22.54 -12.00
CA LEU A 162 -1.95 23.83 -12.57
C LEU A 162 -2.22 24.98 -11.61
N THR A 163 -1.49 26.07 -11.78
CA THR A 163 -1.80 27.40 -11.23
C THR A 163 -3.08 27.97 -11.85
N LYS A 164 -3.67 29.00 -11.21
CA LYS A 164 -4.95 29.62 -11.63
C LYS A 164 -4.97 30.11 -13.08
N ASP A 165 -3.83 30.55 -13.59
CA ASP A 165 -3.65 31.03 -14.97
C ASP A 165 -3.34 29.89 -15.97
N SER A 166 -3.22 28.66 -15.47
CA SER A 166 -2.87 27.45 -16.23
C SER A 166 -1.52 27.52 -16.93
N THR A 167 -0.60 28.36 -16.48
CA THR A 167 0.73 28.52 -17.12
C THR A 167 1.84 27.75 -16.39
N SER A 168 1.72 27.60 -15.07
CA SER A 168 2.73 26.95 -14.22
C SER A 168 2.16 25.70 -13.56
N ILE A 169 3.05 24.83 -13.09
CA ILE A 169 2.70 23.52 -12.56
C ILE A 169 2.97 23.48 -11.06
N ILE A 170 2.04 22.89 -10.32
CA ILE A 170 2.20 22.54 -8.91
C ILE A 170 2.31 21.03 -8.80
N ALA A 171 3.47 20.53 -8.39
CA ALA A 171 3.66 19.14 -8.01
C ALA A 171 3.63 19.02 -6.49
N MET A 172 2.98 18.00 -5.95
CA MET A 172 2.87 17.82 -4.51
C MET A 172 3.38 16.45 -4.11
N THR A 173 4.29 16.40 -3.15
CA THR A 173 4.71 15.16 -2.51
C THR A 173 3.83 14.88 -1.31
N ARG A 174 4.23 13.94 -0.46
CA ARG A 174 3.50 13.63 0.77
C ARG A 174 3.76 14.65 1.88
N SER A 175 4.73 15.53 1.71
CA SER A 175 5.20 16.45 2.74
C SER A 175 5.47 17.88 2.27
N ALA A 176 5.55 18.13 0.95
CA ALA A 176 5.87 19.45 0.40
C ALA A 176 5.18 19.71 -0.93
N VAL A 177 5.17 20.98 -1.32
CA VAL A 177 4.68 21.46 -2.61
C VAL A 177 5.86 22.00 -3.42
N TYR A 178 5.86 21.75 -4.72
CA TYR A 178 6.87 22.22 -5.66
C TYR A 178 6.17 23.04 -6.74
N GLU A 179 6.57 24.29 -6.87
CA GLU A 179 6.12 25.18 -7.92
C GLU A 179 7.14 25.16 -9.05
N ILE A 180 6.69 24.78 -10.25
CA ILE A 180 7.50 24.68 -11.46
C ILE A 180 7.05 25.79 -12.40
N SER A 181 7.92 26.77 -12.63
CA SER A 181 7.61 27.92 -13.49
C SER A 181 7.48 27.51 -14.95
N GLY A 182 6.42 27.97 -15.62
CA GLY A 182 6.18 27.75 -17.05
C GLY A 182 7.00 28.63 -18.00
N LYS A 183 7.90 29.50 -17.49
CA LYS A 183 8.77 30.32 -18.34
C LYS A 183 9.84 29.44 -18.99
N LYS A 184 9.88 29.41 -20.32
CA LYS A 184 11.00 28.80 -21.08
C LYS A 184 12.30 29.51 -20.69
N THR A 185 13.15 28.83 -19.93
CA THR A 185 14.58 29.14 -19.85
C THR A 185 15.34 28.06 -20.60
N ASP A 186 16.47 28.42 -21.19
CA ASP A 186 17.31 27.53 -21.98
C ASP A 186 17.59 26.21 -21.24
N ALA A 187 17.73 25.11 -22.01
CA ALA A 187 17.89 23.74 -21.50
C ALA A 187 19.05 23.55 -20.49
N ALA A 188 19.95 24.52 -20.36
CA ALA A 188 21.03 24.55 -19.38
C ALA A 188 20.58 24.87 -17.93
N ASN A 189 19.38 25.43 -17.72
CA ASN A 189 18.94 25.97 -16.41
C ASN A 189 17.63 25.38 -15.85
N GLU A 190 17.17 24.19 -16.26
CA GLU A 190 15.90 23.62 -15.75
C GLU A 190 15.84 23.46 -14.22
N LYS A 191 17.00 23.35 -13.53
CA LYS A 191 17.06 23.26 -12.06
C LYS A 191 16.68 24.55 -11.33
N THR A 192 16.76 25.73 -11.96
CA THR A 192 16.45 27.02 -11.31
C THR A 192 14.97 27.38 -11.33
N ASN A 193 14.12 26.58 -11.98
CA ASN A 193 12.70 26.87 -12.17
C ASN A 193 11.78 26.20 -11.15
N VAL A 194 12.35 25.47 -10.18
CA VAL A 194 11.58 24.71 -9.19
C VAL A 194 11.77 25.32 -7.80
N THR A 195 10.67 25.76 -7.20
CA THR A 195 10.67 26.26 -5.81
C THR A 195 9.93 25.30 -4.90
N ARG A 196 10.62 24.79 -3.88
CA ARG A 196 10.02 23.95 -2.84
C ARG A 196 9.37 24.83 -1.76
N LYS A 197 8.12 24.53 -1.42
CA LYS A 197 7.30 25.21 -0.42
C LYS A 197 6.80 24.21 0.62
N ILE A 198 6.75 24.65 1.88
CA ILE A 198 6.16 23.91 2.99
C ILE A 198 4.90 24.66 3.42
N ILE A 199 3.77 23.97 3.45
CA ILE A 199 2.52 24.54 3.96
C ILE A 199 2.68 24.80 5.46
N GLY A 200 2.31 25.99 5.93
CA GLY A 200 2.39 26.35 7.35
C GLY A 200 1.51 25.48 8.26
N GLN A 201 1.68 25.64 9.57
CA GLN A 201 0.82 25.00 10.56
C GLN A 201 -0.45 25.84 10.79
N PRO A 202 -1.66 25.26 10.81
CA PRO A 202 -2.89 25.97 11.16
C PRO A 202 -2.86 26.41 12.62
N GLU A 203 -3.59 27.47 12.95
CA GLU A 203 -3.72 27.94 14.33
C GLU A 203 -4.35 26.87 15.23
N GLY A 204 -3.78 26.67 16.43
CA GLY A 204 -4.25 25.67 17.40
C GLY A 204 -4.05 24.21 16.98
N PHE A 205 -3.41 23.93 15.83
CA PHE A 205 -3.18 22.56 15.38
C PHE A 205 -2.17 21.85 16.29
N VAL A 206 -2.53 20.67 16.82
CA VAL A 206 -1.62 19.82 17.58
C VAL A 206 -1.11 18.71 16.67
N PRO A 207 0.21 18.62 16.40
CA PRO A 207 0.78 17.54 15.62
C PRO A 207 0.65 16.22 16.38
N GLU A 208 -0.19 15.33 15.86
CA GLU A 208 -0.43 14.02 16.44
C GLU A 208 -0.13 12.89 15.44
N VAL A 209 0.28 11.75 15.99
CA VAL A 209 0.46 10.49 15.28
C VAL A 209 -0.37 9.39 15.94
N THR A 210 -0.94 8.49 15.14
CA THR A 210 -1.66 7.33 15.69
C THR A 210 -0.69 6.32 16.27
N LEU A 211 -1.07 5.63 17.35
CA LEU A 211 -0.30 4.51 17.88
C LEU A 211 -0.12 3.42 16.82
N PHE A 212 -1.09 3.26 15.91
CA PHE A 212 -0.98 2.37 14.76
C PHE A 212 0.25 2.68 13.89
N LYS A 213 0.48 3.95 13.52
CA LYS A 213 1.64 4.34 12.70
C LYS A 213 2.95 4.05 13.45
N THR A 214 2.99 4.26 14.76
CA THR A 214 4.16 3.90 15.59
C THR A 214 4.42 2.40 15.57
N VAL A 215 3.40 1.56 15.79
CA VAL A 215 3.53 0.10 15.75
C VAL A 215 3.90 -0.40 14.35
N TRP A 216 3.37 0.22 13.29
CA TRP A 216 3.73 -0.08 11.89
C TRP A 216 5.21 0.19 11.62
N ASN A 217 5.71 1.35 12.03
CA ASN A 217 7.11 1.72 11.89
C ASN A 217 8.03 0.81 12.70
N LEU A 218 7.57 0.36 13.87
CA LEU A 218 8.31 -0.56 14.72
C LEU A 218 8.35 -1.98 14.11
N HIS A 219 7.22 -2.49 13.61
CA HIS A 219 7.11 -3.80 12.97
C HIS A 219 7.95 -3.92 11.69
N SER A 220 7.94 -2.87 10.86
CA SER A 220 8.77 -2.80 9.64
C SER A 220 10.24 -2.48 9.92
N GLY A 221 10.56 -2.01 11.13
CA GLY A 221 11.88 -1.49 11.48
C GLY A 221 12.15 -0.09 10.93
N ALA A 222 11.22 0.51 10.18
CA ALA A 222 11.34 1.86 9.64
C ALA A 222 11.52 2.95 10.72
N PHE A 223 11.11 2.67 11.96
CA PHE A 223 11.33 3.57 13.10
C PHE A 223 12.80 3.94 13.30
N PHE A 224 13.73 3.01 13.03
CA PHE A 224 15.18 3.23 13.12
C PHE A 224 15.85 3.34 11.74
N GLY A 225 15.09 3.75 10.72
CA GLY A 225 15.59 3.88 9.34
C GLY A 225 16.05 2.55 8.74
N LEU A 226 17.10 2.59 7.92
CA LEU A 226 17.61 1.41 7.22
C LEU A 226 18.11 0.32 8.18
N THR A 227 18.84 0.71 9.24
CA THR A 227 19.37 -0.23 10.24
C THR A 227 18.25 -1.03 10.90
N GLY A 228 17.15 -0.36 11.28
CA GLY A 228 16.00 -1.05 11.87
C GLY A 228 15.33 -2.04 10.91
N ARG A 229 15.18 -1.67 9.63
CA ARG A 229 14.65 -2.58 8.60
C ARG A 229 15.51 -3.84 8.47
N LEU A 230 16.83 -3.67 8.41
CA LEU A 230 17.77 -4.79 8.31
C LEU A 230 17.71 -5.72 9.55
N VAL A 231 17.48 -5.16 10.75
CA VAL A 231 17.27 -5.97 11.96
C VAL A 231 15.98 -6.80 11.85
N VAL A 232 14.88 -6.21 11.39
CA VAL A 232 13.63 -6.93 11.16
C VAL A 232 13.80 -8.03 10.10
N ASP A 233 14.52 -7.74 9.02
CA ASP A 233 14.82 -8.73 7.98
C ASP A 233 15.68 -9.88 8.53
N ALA A 234 16.65 -9.60 9.41
CA ALA A 234 17.42 -10.63 10.09
C ALA A 234 16.54 -11.52 10.97
N ILE A 235 15.55 -10.95 11.67
CA ILE A 235 14.55 -11.72 12.44
C ILE A 235 13.71 -12.59 11.48
N ALA A 236 13.31 -12.07 10.33
CA ALA A 236 12.58 -12.82 9.30
C ALA A 236 13.42 -14.00 8.76
N ILE A 237 14.71 -13.80 8.50
CA ILE A 237 15.64 -14.87 8.10
C ILE A 237 15.74 -15.96 9.18
N VAL A 238 15.80 -15.58 10.46
CA VAL A 238 15.77 -16.54 11.57
C VAL A 238 14.48 -17.35 11.54
N LEU A 239 13.31 -16.72 11.34
CA LEU A 239 12.03 -17.40 11.24
C LEU A 239 11.95 -18.34 10.03
N ILE A 240 12.56 -17.98 8.90
CA ILE A 240 12.72 -18.86 7.73
C ILE A 240 13.53 -20.10 8.12
N ILE A 241 14.70 -19.92 8.76
CA ILE A 241 15.55 -21.03 9.21
C ILE A 241 14.80 -21.93 10.20
N LEU A 242 14.06 -21.35 11.15
CA LEU A 242 13.24 -22.11 12.10
C LEU A 242 12.13 -22.90 11.41
N SER A 243 11.50 -22.31 10.39
CA SER A 243 10.46 -22.97 9.58
C SER A 243 11.02 -24.14 8.78
N ILE A 244 12.12 -23.93 8.03
CA ILE A 244 12.78 -24.97 7.24
C ILE A 244 13.28 -26.11 8.14
N THR A 245 14.00 -25.78 9.22
CA THR A 245 14.49 -26.79 10.17
C THR A 245 13.33 -27.53 10.85
N GLY A 246 12.22 -26.86 11.15
CA GLY A 246 10.99 -27.49 11.66
C GLY A 246 10.40 -28.52 10.69
N ILE A 247 10.29 -28.18 9.41
CA ILE A 247 9.83 -29.08 8.34
C ILE A 247 10.79 -30.28 8.20
N ILE A 248 12.10 -30.04 8.18
CA ILE A 248 13.12 -31.10 8.11
C ILE A 248 12.96 -32.06 9.30
N LEU A 249 12.83 -31.54 10.52
CA LEU A 249 12.63 -32.35 11.73
C LEU A 249 11.29 -33.10 11.76
N PHE A 250 10.29 -32.62 11.02
CA PHE A 250 9.04 -33.34 10.84
C PHE A 250 9.21 -34.54 9.90
N ILE A 251 9.93 -34.37 8.79
CA ILE A 251 10.09 -35.37 7.72
C ILE A 251 11.13 -36.45 8.06
N LEU A 252 12.28 -36.07 8.62
CA LEU A 252 13.41 -36.97 8.87
C LEU A 252 13.04 -38.26 9.64
N PRO A 253 12.22 -38.23 10.71
CA PRO A 253 11.84 -39.44 11.43
C PRO A 253 11.12 -40.49 10.55
N TYR A 254 10.34 -40.07 9.56
CA TYR A 254 9.67 -40.99 8.63
C TYR A 254 10.67 -41.62 7.66
N ARG A 255 11.60 -40.82 7.13
CA ARG A 255 12.68 -41.31 6.26
C ARG A 255 13.61 -42.28 6.99
N ILE A 256 13.99 -41.98 8.22
CA ILE A 256 14.82 -42.86 9.08
C ILE A 256 14.12 -44.21 9.29
N ARG A 257 12.82 -44.20 9.61
CA ARG A 257 12.04 -45.44 9.77
C ARG A 257 11.97 -46.26 8.48
N ARG A 258 11.83 -45.61 7.32
CA ARG A 258 11.87 -46.28 6.01
C ARG A 258 13.24 -46.90 5.74
N GLN A 259 14.33 -46.18 5.95
CA GLN A 259 15.68 -46.71 5.74
C GLN A 259 16.03 -47.84 6.72
N LYS A 260 15.52 -47.78 7.96
CA LYS A 260 15.62 -48.90 8.91
C LYS A 260 14.92 -50.17 8.39
N ARG A 261 13.77 -50.03 7.73
CA ARG A 261 13.07 -51.17 7.09
C ARG A 261 13.83 -51.73 5.89
N LEU A 262 14.50 -50.86 5.13
CA LEU A 262 15.34 -51.23 3.98
C LEU A 262 16.76 -51.70 4.37
N GLN A 263 17.05 -51.83 5.68
CA GLN A 263 18.37 -52.24 6.21
C GLN A 263 19.57 -51.38 5.76
N ALA A 264 19.34 -50.19 5.19
CA ALA A 264 20.37 -49.28 4.71
C ALA A 264 21.02 -48.49 5.87
N ARG A 265 21.92 -49.15 6.62
CA ARG A 265 22.53 -48.64 7.86
C ARG A 265 23.25 -47.29 7.69
N GLU A 266 24.06 -47.13 6.64
CA GLU A 266 24.82 -45.90 6.41
C GLU A 266 23.90 -44.69 6.18
N SER A 267 22.90 -44.86 5.32
CA SER A 267 21.89 -43.84 5.02
C SER A 267 21.10 -43.46 6.27
N MET A 268 20.75 -44.44 7.11
CA MET A 268 20.09 -44.20 8.40
C MET A 268 20.95 -43.38 9.36
N LEU A 269 22.24 -43.69 9.49
CA LEU A 269 23.18 -42.93 10.32
C LEU A 269 23.37 -41.49 9.83
N LYS A 270 23.48 -41.29 8.51
CA LYS A 270 23.58 -39.96 7.90
C LYS A 270 22.36 -39.09 8.22
N LEU A 271 21.15 -39.64 8.05
CA LEU A 271 19.90 -38.96 8.39
C LEU A 271 19.77 -38.68 9.90
N GLY A 272 20.26 -39.60 10.75
CA GLY A 272 20.33 -39.41 12.20
C GLY A 272 21.22 -38.23 12.60
N LYS A 273 22.43 -38.13 12.03
CA LYS A 273 23.34 -36.99 12.24
C LYS A 273 22.70 -35.68 11.80
N GLN A 274 22.05 -35.65 10.63
CA GLN A 274 21.30 -34.49 10.15
C GLN A 274 20.17 -34.09 11.12
N MET A 275 19.42 -35.05 11.66
CA MET A 275 18.35 -34.78 12.61
C MET A 275 18.86 -34.12 13.88
N VAL A 276 19.98 -34.61 14.44
CA VAL A 276 20.61 -34.02 15.64
C VAL A 276 21.12 -32.61 15.35
N PHE A 277 21.78 -32.41 14.22
CA PHE A 277 22.27 -31.10 13.80
C PHE A 277 21.15 -30.06 13.68
N ASN A 278 20.10 -30.39 12.90
CA ASN A 278 18.94 -29.50 12.71
C ASN A 278 18.22 -29.24 14.04
N ALA A 279 18.05 -30.26 14.89
CA ALA A 279 17.44 -30.09 16.21
C ALA A 279 18.25 -29.18 17.13
N LYS A 280 19.59 -29.28 17.11
CA LYS A 280 20.47 -28.42 17.90
C LYS A 280 20.32 -26.96 17.49
N TRP A 281 20.38 -26.67 16.18
CA TRP A 281 20.27 -25.30 15.68
C TRP A 281 18.86 -24.72 15.80
N HIS A 282 17.82 -25.50 15.49
CA HIS A 282 16.42 -25.08 15.67
C HIS A 282 16.16 -24.66 17.13
N ASN A 283 16.62 -25.47 18.10
CA ASN A 283 16.46 -25.14 19.52
C ASN A 283 17.34 -23.97 19.97
N LYS A 284 18.60 -23.89 19.50
CA LYS A 284 19.52 -22.81 19.88
C LYS A 284 19.02 -21.46 19.37
N LEU A 285 18.70 -21.36 18.08
CA LEU A 285 18.20 -20.13 17.45
C LEU A 285 16.85 -19.75 18.04
N GLY A 286 15.89 -20.68 18.07
CA GLY A 286 14.54 -20.39 18.57
C GLY A 286 14.52 -19.92 20.02
N TYR A 287 15.42 -20.44 20.87
CA TYR A 287 15.55 -19.96 22.25
C TYR A 287 16.24 -18.61 22.34
N ALA A 288 17.32 -18.40 21.58
CA ALA A 288 18.10 -17.16 21.61
C ALA A 288 17.30 -15.96 21.09
N THR A 289 16.43 -16.16 20.09
CA THR A 289 15.68 -15.07 19.45
C THR A 289 14.23 -14.98 19.91
N ILE A 290 13.82 -15.73 20.94
CA ILE A 290 12.40 -15.87 21.31
C ILE A 290 11.72 -14.53 21.55
N ILE A 291 12.37 -13.60 22.27
CA ILE A 291 11.83 -12.27 22.57
C ILE A 291 11.60 -11.48 21.29
N LEU A 292 12.58 -11.45 20.39
CA LEU A 292 12.49 -10.74 19.10
C LEU A 292 11.41 -11.35 18.20
N THR A 293 11.34 -12.68 18.11
CA THR A 293 10.33 -13.36 17.29
C THR A 293 8.91 -13.20 17.82
N LEU A 294 8.73 -13.16 19.16
CA LEU A 294 7.44 -12.88 19.77
C LEU A 294 7.03 -11.42 19.58
N TRP A 295 7.96 -10.49 19.77
CA TRP A 295 7.72 -9.07 19.48
C TRP A 295 7.27 -8.87 18.03
N LEU A 296 7.91 -9.52 17.05
CA LEU A 296 7.53 -9.39 15.65
C LEU A 296 6.12 -9.97 15.38
N ALA A 297 5.80 -11.13 15.98
CA ALA A 297 4.47 -11.72 15.88
C ALA A 297 3.38 -10.85 16.52
N ILE A 298 3.65 -10.29 17.70
CA ILE A 298 2.71 -9.43 18.44
C ILE A 298 2.49 -8.11 17.71
N THR A 299 3.56 -7.45 17.29
CA THR A 299 3.45 -6.21 16.50
C THR A 299 2.70 -6.46 15.20
N GLY A 300 2.92 -7.59 14.52
CA GLY A 300 2.16 -7.97 13.32
C GLY A 300 0.66 -8.16 13.59
N MET A 301 0.27 -8.78 14.71
CA MET A 301 -1.14 -8.88 15.10
C MET A 301 -1.78 -7.51 15.33
N CYS A 302 -1.03 -6.58 15.91
CA CYS A 302 -1.50 -5.21 16.16
C CYS A 302 -1.78 -4.40 14.90
N LEU A 303 -1.23 -4.80 13.73
CA LEU A 303 -1.44 -4.09 12.46
C LEU A 303 -2.74 -4.46 11.74
N ARG A 304 -3.55 -5.38 12.29
CA ARG A 304 -4.83 -5.79 11.72
C ARG A 304 -5.94 -5.89 12.77
N PRO A 305 -7.21 -5.87 12.36
CA PRO A 305 -8.32 -6.13 13.27
C PRO A 305 -8.16 -7.48 14.01
N PRO A 306 -8.59 -7.58 15.28
CA PRO A 306 -9.26 -6.53 16.07
C PRO A 306 -8.29 -5.52 16.73
N LEU A 307 -7.01 -5.87 16.90
CA LEU A 307 -6.05 -5.07 17.71
C LEU A 307 -5.68 -3.71 17.09
N MET A 308 -5.80 -3.59 15.77
CA MET A 308 -5.58 -2.32 15.06
C MET A 308 -6.56 -1.22 15.47
N ILE A 309 -7.81 -1.56 15.82
CA ILE A 309 -8.87 -0.59 16.09
C ILE A 309 -8.49 0.38 17.23
N PRO A 310 -8.16 -0.08 18.45
CA PRO A 310 -7.76 0.83 19.53
C PRO A 310 -6.48 1.61 19.18
N LEU A 311 -5.55 1.03 18.41
CA LEU A 311 -4.31 1.72 18.03
C LEU A 311 -4.54 2.83 16.99
N ALA A 312 -5.53 2.66 16.11
CA ALA A 312 -5.92 3.66 15.13
C ALA A 312 -6.76 4.79 15.76
N MET A 313 -7.52 4.49 16.83
CA MET A 313 -8.34 5.46 17.55
C MET A 313 -7.54 6.31 18.53
N ASN A 314 -6.40 5.81 19.03
CA ASN A 314 -5.55 6.55 19.97
C ASN A 314 -4.43 7.29 19.25
N LYS A 315 -4.32 8.58 19.54
CA LYS A 315 -3.30 9.49 19.03
C LYS A 315 -2.39 9.97 20.15
N THR A 316 -1.14 10.27 19.81
CA THR A 316 -0.15 10.86 20.71
C THR A 316 0.54 12.01 20.02
N THR A 317 0.92 13.04 20.79
CA THR A 317 1.69 14.17 20.26
C THR A 317 2.99 13.70 19.62
N GLU A 318 3.27 14.20 18.43
CA GLU A 318 4.45 13.89 17.64
C GLU A 318 5.46 15.04 17.73
N LYS A 319 6.74 14.74 17.88
CA LYS A 319 7.79 15.74 17.70
C LYS A 319 7.96 16.03 16.21
N VAL A 320 7.67 17.26 15.83
CA VAL A 320 7.78 17.70 14.44
C VAL A 320 9.25 17.89 14.09
N LYS A 321 9.75 17.07 13.17
CA LYS A 321 11.09 17.25 12.61
C LYS A 321 11.05 18.42 11.62
N ASP A 322 12.03 19.33 11.71
CA ASP A 322 12.24 20.45 10.77
C ASP A 322 11.03 21.40 10.61
N GLY A 323 10.13 21.43 11.60
CA GLY A 323 8.92 22.28 11.59
C GLY A 323 7.81 21.86 10.62
N ASN A 324 7.99 20.80 9.84
CA ASN A 324 7.00 20.34 8.86
C ASN A 324 5.95 19.40 9.48
N VAL A 325 4.82 19.97 9.90
CA VAL A 325 3.69 19.21 10.49
C VAL A 325 3.00 18.27 9.51
N TRP A 326 3.24 18.45 8.21
CA TRP A 326 2.58 17.73 7.12
C TRP A 326 3.37 16.54 6.60
N HIS A 327 4.45 16.14 7.27
CA HIS A 327 5.26 15.01 6.84
C HIS A 327 4.41 13.72 6.69
N ASP A 328 4.35 13.20 5.46
CA ASP A 328 3.51 12.07 5.04
C ASP A 328 1.97 12.28 5.15
N LYS A 329 1.48 13.53 5.21
CA LYS A 329 0.06 13.87 5.42
C LYS A 329 -0.64 14.48 4.20
N LEU A 330 0.07 14.99 3.19
CA LEU A 330 -0.56 15.55 1.98
C LEU A 330 -1.11 14.47 1.04
N ARG A 331 -2.22 14.74 0.34
CA ARG A 331 -2.93 13.76 -0.51
C ARG A 331 -3.24 14.27 -1.92
N ALA A 332 -3.88 15.42 -2.06
CA ALA A 332 -4.14 16.08 -3.34
C ALA A 332 -4.35 17.61 -3.17
N ILE A 333 -4.23 18.39 -4.24
CA ILE A 333 -4.33 19.86 -4.22
C ILE A 333 -5.03 20.39 -5.47
N ARG A 334 -5.97 21.34 -5.30
CA ARG A 334 -6.67 22.02 -6.41
C ARG A 334 -6.85 23.50 -6.12
N TRP A 335 -6.87 24.32 -7.16
CA TRP A 335 -7.18 25.75 -7.03
C TRP A 335 -8.70 25.94 -6.89
N ASP A 336 -9.12 26.64 -5.83
CA ASP A 336 -10.49 27.10 -5.63
C ASP A 336 -10.66 28.47 -6.30
N ALA A 337 -11.26 28.47 -7.50
CA ALA A 337 -11.49 29.70 -8.24
C ALA A 337 -12.53 30.63 -7.59
N ALA A 338 -13.47 30.09 -6.81
CA ALA A 338 -14.49 30.89 -6.14
C ALA A 338 -13.90 31.67 -4.95
N GLU A 339 -12.96 31.04 -4.24
CA GLU A 339 -12.39 31.57 -3.00
C GLU A 339 -10.98 32.16 -3.16
N GLY A 340 -10.35 31.98 -4.33
CA GLY A 340 -9.02 32.52 -4.63
C GLY A 340 -7.90 31.89 -3.79
N ASN A 341 -8.02 30.60 -3.44
CA ASN A 341 -7.04 29.89 -2.62
C ASN A 341 -6.86 28.43 -3.06
N TRP A 342 -5.87 27.74 -2.50
CA TRP A 342 -5.67 26.31 -2.70
C TRP A 342 -6.51 25.50 -1.70
N LEU A 343 -7.28 24.54 -2.21
CA LEU A 343 -7.91 23.51 -1.39
C LEU A 343 -7.03 22.25 -1.40
N VAL A 344 -6.51 21.88 -0.22
CA VAL A 344 -5.56 20.76 -0.06
C VAL A 344 -6.20 19.65 0.77
N SER A 345 -6.22 18.44 0.23
CA SER A 345 -6.62 17.24 0.96
C SER A 345 -5.42 16.66 1.72
N THR A 346 -5.63 16.34 3.00
CA THR A 346 -4.62 15.72 3.88
C THR A 346 -5.22 14.52 4.62
N SER A 347 -4.40 13.74 5.34
CA SER A 347 -4.91 12.72 6.28
C SER A 347 -5.63 13.31 7.49
N GLU A 348 -5.47 14.61 7.76
CA GLU A 348 -6.11 15.28 8.89
C GLU A 348 -7.34 16.11 8.47
N GLY A 349 -7.74 16.07 7.20
CA GLY A 349 -8.86 16.84 6.67
C GLY A 349 -8.45 17.73 5.50
N PHE A 350 -9.28 18.73 5.20
CA PHE A 350 -9.04 19.68 4.11
C PHE A 350 -8.51 21.01 4.65
N LEU A 351 -7.54 21.59 3.95
CA LEU A 351 -6.94 22.88 4.26
C LEU A 351 -7.27 23.89 3.17
N ARG A 352 -7.49 25.15 3.56
CA ARG A 352 -7.33 26.31 2.69
C ARG A 352 -5.93 26.88 2.86
N VAL A 353 -5.25 27.10 1.75
CA VAL A 353 -3.89 27.64 1.72
C VAL A 353 -3.84 28.81 0.75
N ASP A 354 -3.17 29.89 1.13
CA ASP A 354 -3.01 31.06 0.25
C ASP A 354 -2.21 30.72 -1.01
N GLU A 355 -2.39 31.53 -2.05
CA GLU A 355 -1.76 31.33 -3.36
C GLU A 355 -0.26 31.07 -3.32
N HIS A 356 0.45 31.76 -2.43
CA HIS A 356 1.91 31.74 -2.36
C HIS A 356 2.48 30.81 -1.27
N PHE A 357 1.62 30.08 -0.56
CA PHE A 357 1.99 29.17 0.53
C PHE A 357 2.75 29.88 1.68
N CYS A 358 2.47 31.17 1.91
CA CYS A 358 3.19 31.99 2.88
C CYS A 358 2.38 32.25 4.16
N GLN A 359 1.05 32.19 4.08
CA GLN A 359 0.16 32.46 5.20
C GLN A 359 -0.14 31.19 5.98
N LYS A 360 -0.64 31.37 7.21
CA LYS A 360 -1.15 30.24 8.01
C LYS A 360 -2.38 29.64 7.31
N PRO A 361 -2.39 28.34 7.02
CA PRO A 361 -3.55 27.71 6.40
C PRO A 361 -4.70 27.57 7.40
N VAL A 362 -5.92 27.42 6.86
CA VAL A 362 -7.14 27.19 7.65
C VAL A 362 -7.56 25.74 7.51
N LEU A 363 -7.66 25.01 8.62
CA LEU A 363 -8.19 23.65 8.64
C LEU A 363 -9.71 23.68 8.69
N LEU A 364 -10.35 23.08 7.68
CA LEU A 364 -11.81 23.02 7.58
C LEU A 364 -12.39 22.01 8.58
N ASP A 365 -13.60 22.29 9.08
CA ASP A 365 -14.28 21.42 10.05
C ASP A 365 -14.51 20.01 9.47
N LYS A 366 -14.04 19.00 10.21
CA LYS A 366 -14.24 17.57 9.88
C LYS A 366 -15.71 17.18 9.79
N LYS A 367 -16.60 17.86 10.52
CA LYS A 367 -18.06 17.61 10.46
C LYS A 367 -18.69 18.18 9.20
N GLN A 368 -18.07 19.20 8.60
CA GLN A 368 -18.52 19.90 7.39
C GLN A 368 -17.71 19.51 6.15
N SER A 369 -16.95 18.41 6.22
CA SER A 369 -16.20 17.86 5.09
C SER A 369 -16.61 16.41 4.79
N PRO A 370 -16.48 15.97 3.54
CA PRO A 370 -16.83 14.61 3.13
C PRO A 370 -15.95 13.56 3.82
N LYS A 371 -16.52 12.39 4.12
CA LYS A 371 -15.77 11.27 4.69
C LYS A 371 -14.80 10.69 3.66
N ILE A 372 -13.50 10.73 3.97
CA ILE A 372 -12.44 10.21 3.10
C ILE A 372 -11.86 8.93 3.67
N SER A 373 -11.58 7.96 2.81
CA SER A 373 -10.89 6.74 3.22
C SER A 373 -9.47 7.04 3.72
N PRO A 374 -8.87 6.20 4.59
CA PRO A 374 -7.47 6.37 5.00
C PRO A 374 -6.46 6.44 3.83
N MET A 375 -6.82 5.90 2.66
CA MET A 375 -6.01 5.95 1.44
C MET A 375 -6.02 7.33 0.76
N GLY A 376 -6.87 8.25 1.21
CA GLY A 376 -7.01 9.61 0.68
C GLY A 376 -8.07 9.72 -0.41
N VAL A 377 -8.08 10.89 -1.07
CA VAL A 377 -8.96 11.20 -2.19
C VAL A 377 -8.48 10.53 -3.47
N ASN A 378 -9.42 9.99 -4.23
CA ASN A 378 -9.23 9.43 -5.55
C ASN A 378 -9.81 10.33 -6.65
N VAL A 379 -10.84 11.11 -6.33
CA VAL A 379 -11.49 12.10 -7.19
C VAL A 379 -11.49 13.43 -6.45
N PHE A 380 -11.03 14.49 -7.12
CA PHE A 380 -10.97 15.84 -6.57
C PHE A 380 -11.16 16.86 -7.69
N GLU A 381 -12.42 17.08 -8.06
CA GLU A 381 -12.82 17.94 -9.17
C GLU A 381 -13.58 19.16 -8.69
N SER A 382 -13.36 20.31 -9.32
CA SER A 382 -14.11 21.54 -9.07
C SER A 382 -15.15 21.77 -10.16
N ASP A 383 -16.30 22.33 -9.79
CA ASP A 383 -17.28 22.86 -10.75
C ASP A 383 -16.99 24.31 -11.18
N GLY A 384 -15.94 24.93 -10.61
CA GLY A 384 -15.54 26.32 -10.86
C GLY A 384 -16.42 27.38 -10.17
N LYS A 385 -17.44 26.96 -9.42
CA LYS A 385 -18.44 27.81 -8.74
C LYS A 385 -18.48 27.54 -7.23
N GLY A 386 -17.39 27.01 -6.67
CA GLY A 386 -17.22 26.67 -5.25
C GLY A 386 -17.76 25.28 -4.86
N GLY A 387 -18.32 24.53 -5.81
CA GLY A 387 -18.70 23.13 -5.62
C GLY A 387 -17.56 22.17 -5.98
N TRP A 388 -17.51 21.08 -5.25
CA TRP A 388 -16.46 20.08 -5.32
C TRP A 388 -17.04 18.68 -5.41
N LEU A 389 -16.43 17.86 -6.26
CA LEU A 389 -16.71 16.44 -6.36
C LEU A 389 -15.55 15.66 -5.74
N ILE A 390 -15.83 15.03 -4.61
CA ILE A 390 -14.82 14.38 -3.78
C ILE A 390 -15.13 12.89 -3.67
N GLY A 391 -14.23 12.05 -4.17
CA GLY A 391 -14.38 10.59 -4.16
C GLY A 391 -13.21 9.89 -3.49
N SER A 392 -13.48 8.78 -2.81
CA SER A 392 -12.48 7.88 -2.21
C SER A 392 -13.04 6.46 -2.10
N PHE A 393 -12.28 5.52 -1.54
CA PHE A 393 -12.83 4.19 -1.22
C PHE A 393 -13.98 4.21 -0.20
N SER A 394 -14.27 5.36 0.43
CA SER A 394 -15.43 5.57 1.30
C SER A 394 -16.66 6.11 0.57
N GLY A 395 -16.65 6.18 -0.77
CA GLY A 395 -17.75 6.72 -1.58
C GLY A 395 -17.40 8.06 -2.23
N MET A 396 -18.42 8.75 -2.75
CA MET A 396 -18.26 10.00 -3.52
C MET A 396 -19.35 10.99 -3.17
N PHE A 397 -18.97 12.26 -3.03
CA PHE A 397 -19.79 13.32 -2.47
C PHE A 397 -19.68 14.59 -3.31
N ARG A 398 -20.82 15.26 -3.49
CA ARG A 398 -20.86 16.67 -3.90
C ARG A 398 -20.77 17.52 -2.63
N TRP A 399 -19.77 18.38 -2.58
CA TRP A 399 -19.42 19.17 -1.41
C TRP A 399 -19.30 20.64 -1.77
N ASN A 400 -19.92 21.52 -0.99
CA ASN A 400 -19.70 22.96 -1.07
C ASN A 400 -19.39 23.46 0.36
N PRO A 401 -18.13 23.83 0.66
CA PRO A 401 -17.73 24.28 1.99
C PRO A 401 -18.53 25.50 2.46
N GLU A 402 -18.70 26.52 1.59
CA GLU A 402 -19.36 27.79 1.93
C GLU A 402 -20.84 27.64 2.24
N LYS A 403 -21.51 26.73 1.52
CA LYS A 403 -22.93 26.42 1.72
C LYS A 403 -23.16 25.35 2.77
N ASN A 404 -22.09 24.84 3.40
CA ASN A 404 -22.12 23.69 4.33
C ASN A 404 -22.95 22.52 3.78
N LEU A 405 -22.78 22.22 2.48
CA LEU A 405 -23.58 21.23 1.77
C LEU A 405 -22.73 19.99 1.47
N ILE A 406 -23.16 18.83 1.93
CA ILE A 406 -22.58 17.53 1.59
C ILE A 406 -23.69 16.58 1.17
N VAL A 407 -23.65 16.17 -0.09
CA VAL A 407 -24.64 15.27 -0.70
C VAL A 407 -23.92 14.04 -1.24
N ASP A 408 -24.41 12.86 -0.91
CA ASP A 408 -23.92 11.61 -1.50
C ASP A 408 -24.21 11.60 -3.01
N TYR A 409 -23.18 11.35 -3.81
CA TYR A 409 -23.26 11.47 -5.26
C TYR A 409 -24.23 10.47 -5.89
N PHE A 410 -24.31 9.25 -5.34
CA PHE A 410 -25.11 8.17 -5.92
C PHE A 410 -26.58 8.23 -5.52
N THR A 411 -26.86 8.62 -4.28
CA THR A 411 -28.22 8.64 -3.71
C THR A 411 -28.88 10.01 -3.76
N GLY A 412 -28.11 11.09 -3.93
CA GLY A 412 -28.61 12.47 -3.87
C GLY A 412 -29.06 12.91 -2.48
N LYS A 413 -28.85 12.09 -1.45
CA LYS A 413 -29.27 12.40 -0.07
C LYS A 413 -28.18 13.16 0.67
N ALA A 414 -28.60 14.08 1.55
CA ALA A 414 -27.68 14.72 2.48
C ALA A 414 -26.99 13.67 3.35
N ASN A 415 -25.68 13.81 3.56
CA ASN A 415 -24.89 12.84 4.32
C ASN A 415 -25.31 12.84 5.80
N GLN A 416 -26.22 11.94 6.17
CA GLN A 416 -26.54 11.68 7.57
C GLN A 416 -25.38 10.89 8.16
N GLY A 417 -24.48 11.58 8.88
CA GLY A 417 -23.21 11.06 9.41
C GLY A 417 -23.27 9.88 10.40
N LYS A 418 -24.32 9.03 10.37
CA LYS A 418 -24.62 7.99 11.35
C LYS A 418 -24.00 6.62 11.10
N SER A 419 -23.48 6.30 9.91
CA SER A 419 -22.88 4.97 9.73
C SER A 419 -21.47 4.90 10.34
N MET A 420 -21.35 4.06 11.37
CA MET A 420 -20.11 3.66 12.04
C MET A 420 -19.34 2.59 11.24
N ILE A 421 -19.98 2.02 10.20
CA ILE A 421 -19.38 1.00 9.33
C ILE A 421 -18.80 1.69 8.08
N PRO A 422 -17.48 1.66 7.86
CA PRO A 422 -16.81 2.36 6.77
C PRO A 422 -16.84 1.55 5.47
N ILE A 423 -17.97 0.91 5.16
CA ILE A 423 -18.15 0.17 3.90
C ILE A 423 -19.15 0.94 3.07
N SER A 424 -18.63 1.85 2.25
CA SER A 424 -19.39 2.37 1.12
C SER A 424 -19.68 1.22 0.16
N SER A 425 -20.88 1.21 -0.42
CA SER A 425 -21.23 0.28 -1.50
C SER A 425 -20.47 0.55 -2.80
N SER A 426 -19.77 1.68 -2.89
CA SER A 426 -18.90 2.06 -4.00
C SER A 426 -17.50 2.44 -3.53
N LEU A 427 -16.51 1.69 -4.02
CA LEU A 427 -15.08 1.87 -3.77
C LEU A 427 -14.48 2.76 -4.86
N VAL A 428 -14.81 4.04 -4.84
CA VAL A 428 -14.46 4.98 -5.92
C VAL A 428 -12.95 5.11 -6.05
N SER A 429 -12.43 4.72 -7.21
CA SER A 429 -11.00 4.66 -7.54
C SER A 429 -10.58 5.65 -8.62
N GLY A 430 -11.53 6.10 -9.45
CA GLY A 430 -11.31 7.06 -10.51
C GLY A 430 -12.59 7.73 -10.99
N TYR A 431 -12.42 8.78 -11.79
CA TYR A 431 -13.51 9.56 -12.36
C TYR A 431 -13.06 10.23 -13.67
N SER A 432 -13.99 10.37 -14.61
CA SER A 432 -13.78 11.19 -15.81
C SER A 432 -15.09 11.80 -16.29
N LYS A 433 -14.98 12.99 -16.91
CA LYS A 433 -16.04 13.65 -17.68
C LYS A 433 -15.66 13.83 -19.16
N ASP A 434 -14.58 13.20 -19.61
CA ASP A 434 -14.06 13.42 -20.96
C ASP A 434 -14.70 12.53 -22.02
N PHE A 435 -15.33 11.45 -21.59
CA PHE A 435 -15.94 10.45 -22.46
C PHE A 435 -17.42 10.75 -22.76
N PHE A 436 -17.95 10.12 -23.81
CA PHE A 436 -19.38 10.07 -24.16
C PHE A 436 -20.08 11.44 -24.13
N GLY A 437 -19.45 12.47 -24.69
CA GLY A 437 -20.05 13.81 -24.79
C GLY A 437 -20.17 14.57 -23.46
N GLY A 438 -19.31 14.29 -22.46
CA GLY A 438 -19.34 14.97 -21.17
C GLY A 438 -20.03 14.18 -20.06
N LYS A 439 -20.38 12.92 -20.31
CA LYS A 439 -21.02 12.05 -19.32
C LYS A 439 -20.05 11.74 -18.18
N GLU A 440 -20.52 11.89 -16.94
CA GLU A 440 -19.78 11.51 -15.74
C GLU A 440 -19.60 9.97 -15.70
N VAL A 441 -18.35 9.51 -15.73
CA VAL A 441 -17.97 8.09 -15.60
C VAL A 441 -17.22 7.91 -14.30
N VAL A 442 -17.75 7.06 -13.41
CA VAL A 442 -17.11 6.69 -12.14
C VAL A 442 -16.51 5.29 -12.26
N PHE A 443 -15.24 5.14 -11.86
CA PHE A 443 -14.52 3.88 -11.86
C PHE A 443 -14.45 3.32 -10.43
N ASP A 444 -15.21 2.25 -10.16
CA ASP A 444 -15.15 1.50 -8.91
C ASP A 444 -13.99 0.49 -8.91
N TYR A 445 -13.26 0.40 -7.79
CA TYR A 445 -12.10 -0.48 -7.69
C TYR A 445 -12.43 -1.96 -7.90
N SER A 446 -13.59 -2.42 -7.43
CA SER A 446 -13.99 -3.83 -7.51
C SER A 446 -14.90 -4.07 -8.72
N LYS A 447 -15.92 -3.22 -8.88
CA LYS A 447 -16.96 -3.38 -9.91
C LYS A 447 -16.55 -2.85 -11.29
N GLY A 448 -15.60 -1.92 -11.33
CA GLY A 448 -15.22 -1.22 -12.55
C GLY A 448 -16.14 -0.04 -12.87
N ALA A 449 -16.21 0.32 -14.15
CA ALA A 449 -17.07 1.40 -14.64
C ALA A 449 -18.45 0.89 -15.06
N SER A 450 -19.52 1.60 -14.72
CA SER A 450 -20.86 1.27 -15.24
C SER A 450 -21.04 1.81 -16.66
N LEU A 451 -20.37 1.16 -17.62
CA LEU A 451 -20.53 1.42 -19.04
C LEU A 451 -21.58 0.47 -19.62
N GLY A 452 -22.30 0.88 -20.67
CA GLY A 452 -23.28 0.01 -21.34
C GLY A 452 -22.63 -1.27 -21.91
N GLU A 453 -23.44 -2.25 -22.31
CA GLU A 453 -22.99 -3.59 -22.73
C GLU A 453 -21.90 -3.61 -23.83
N THR A 454 -21.75 -2.51 -24.58
CA THR A 454 -20.78 -2.37 -25.67
C THR A 454 -19.35 -2.05 -25.24
N ALA A 455 -19.09 -1.71 -23.97
CA ALA A 455 -17.77 -1.30 -23.51
C ALA A 455 -17.05 -2.45 -22.77
N SER A 456 -16.15 -3.14 -23.47
CA SER A 456 -15.25 -4.13 -22.88
C SER A 456 -13.88 -3.53 -22.57
N THR A 457 -13.24 -3.98 -21.49
CA THR A 457 -11.84 -3.61 -21.25
C THR A 457 -10.94 -4.24 -22.32
N PRO A 458 -10.14 -3.43 -23.05
CA PRO A 458 -9.26 -3.93 -24.09
C PRO A 458 -8.18 -4.86 -23.52
N GLU A 459 -7.70 -5.80 -24.35
CA GLU A 459 -6.67 -6.77 -23.97
C GLU A 459 -5.42 -6.07 -23.42
N LEU A 460 -5.01 -4.96 -24.07
CA LEU A 460 -3.89 -4.11 -23.67
C LEU A 460 -3.93 -3.70 -22.18
N LEU A 461 -5.10 -3.32 -21.67
CA LEU A 461 -5.27 -2.93 -20.27
C LEU A 461 -5.39 -4.17 -19.38
N SER A 462 -6.13 -5.19 -19.84
CA SER A 462 -6.37 -6.41 -19.07
C SER A 462 -5.09 -7.21 -18.78
N ALA A 463 -4.10 -7.12 -19.66
CA ALA A 463 -2.80 -7.78 -19.56
C ALA A 463 -1.83 -7.08 -18.58
N THR A 464 -2.21 -5.91 -18.03
CA THR A 464 -1.36 -5.15 -17.09
C THR A 464 -1.03 -5.98 -15.85
N PRO A 465 0.25 -6.28 -15.57
CA PRO A 465 0.64 -7.12 -14.44
C PRO A 465 0.44 -6.38 -13.11
N MET A 466 0.69 -7.08 -12.01
CA MET A 466 0.74 -6.51 -10.67
C MET A 466 2.18 -6.52 -10.17
N SER A 467 2.64 -5.45 -9.52
CA SER A 467 4.01 -5.44 -8.97
C SER A 467 4.18 -6.51 -7.90
N LEU A 468 5.37 -7.09 -7.81
CA LEU A 468 5.70 -8.08 -6.79
C LEU A 468 5.50 -7.52 -5.38
N TRP A 469 5.77 -6.23 -5.17
CA TRP A 469 5.50 -5.57 -3.89
C TRP A 469 4.02 -5.59 -3.53
N ASN A 470 3.13 -5.28 -4.49
CA ASN A 470 1.69 -5.32 -4.23
C ASN A 470 1.22 -6.77 -4.01
N VAL A 471 1.70 -7.75 -4.80
CA VAL A 471 1.39 -9.17 -4.57
C VAL A 471 1.85 -9.65 -3.20
N ALA A 472 3.08 -9.28 -2.80
CA ALA A 472 3.59 -9.54 -1.46
C ALA A 472 2.69 -8.92 -0.39
N LEU A 473 2.21 -7.69 -0.57
CA LEU A 473 1.26 -7.06 0.35
C LEU A 473 -0.03 -7.88 0.46
N GLU A 474 -0.62 -8.31 -0.65
CA GLU A 474 -1.86 -9.10 -0.65
C GLU A 474 -1.71 -10.45 0.07
N LEU A 475 -0.59 -11.13 -0.14
CA LEU A 475 -0.25 -12.39 0.54
C LEU A 475 0.06 -12.17 2.04
N HIS A 476 0.83 -11.13 2.35
CA HIS A 476 1.26 -10.82 3.71
C HIS A 476 0.08 -10.44 4.61
N VAL A 477 -0.92 -9.76 4.06
CA VAL A 477 -2.09 -9.36 4.85
C VAL A 477 -3.25 -10.35 4.74
N GLY A 478 -3.10 -11.38 3.93
CA GLY A 478 -4.05 -12.48 3.78
C GLY A 478 -5.14 -12.27 2.73
N ARG A 479 -5.26 -11.11 2.08
CA ARG A 479 -6.36 -10.84 1.12
C ARG A 479 -6.37 -11.77 -0.10
N CYS A 480 -5.21 -12.26 -0.53
CA CYS A 480 -5.13 -13.30 -1.57
C CYS A 480 -5.80 -14.62 -1.16
N TYR A 481 -6.05 -14.82 0.13
CA TYR A 481 -6.59 -16.05 0.69
C TYR A 481 -8.11 -16.05 0.81
N SER A 482 -8.77 -14.93 0.52
CA SER A 482 -10.24 -14.80 0.53
C SER A 482 -10.97 -15.90 -0.27
N PRO A 483 -10.50 -16.39 -1.44
CA PRO A 483 -11.18 -17.46 -2.16
C PRO A 483 -11.31 -18.77 -1.36
N PHE A 484 -10.41 -19.03 -0.41
CA PHE A 484 -10.44 -20.25 0.41
C PHE A 484 -10.79 -20.02 1.89
N LEU A 485 -10.53 -18.83 2.44
CA LEU A 485 -10.88 -18.48 3.83
C LEU A 485 -12.21 -17.72 3.95
N GLY A 486 -12.72 -17.16 2.86
CA GLY A 486 -13.87 -16.27 2.89
C GLY A 486 -13.64 -15.10 3.86
N PRO A 487 -14.66 -14.71 4.67
CA PRO A 487 -14.55 -13.61 5.63
C PRO A 487 -13.44 -13.79 6.69
N LEU A 488 -12.97 -15.02 6.94
CA LEU A 488 -11.87 -15.27 7.88
C LEU A 488 -10.54 -14.69 7.40
N SER A 489 -10.43 -14.37 6.10
CA SER A 489 -9.25 -13.70 5.53
C SER A 489 -8.91 -12.40 6.25
N ASP A 490 -9.91 -11.64 6.71
CA ASP A 490 -9.68 -10.37 7.42
C ASP A 490 -9.05 -10.56 8.81
N LEU A 491 -9.26 -11.74 9.41
CA LEU A 491 -8.67 -12.15 10.68
C LEU A 491 -7.39 -12.99 10.50
N PHE A 492 -6.98 -13.25 9.27
CA PHE A 492 -5.88 -14.16 8.95
C PHE A 492 -4.58 -13.80 9.69
N VAL A 493 -4.18 -12.54 9.66
CA VAL A 493 -2.95 -12.06 10.32
C VAL A 493 -3.04 -12.21 11.83
N PHE A 494 -4.19 -11.87 12.42
CA PHE A 494 -4.42 -11.99 13.86
C PHE A 494 -4.37 -13.44 14.33
N ILE A 495 -5.12 -14.32 13.67
CA ILE A 495 -5.15 -15.76 13.98
C ILE A 495 -3.76 -16.37 13.78
N SER A 496 -3.08 -16.03 12.68
CA SER A 496 -1.72 -16.49 12.41
C SER A 496 -0.78 -16.05 13.52
N GLY A 497 -0.78 -14.78 13.91
CA GLY A 497 0.08 -14.27 14.97
C GLY A 497 -0.15 -14.94 16.33
N LEU A 498 -1.40 -15.27 16.67
CA LEU A 498 -1.72 -16.03 17.89
C LEU A 498 -1.13 -17.44 17.83
N LEU A 499 -1.33 -18.12 16.70
CA LEU A 499 -0.83 -19.47 16.48
C LEU A 499 0.71 -19.51 16.45
N ILE A 500 1.35 -18.52 15.83
CA ILE A 500 2.80 -18.36 15.80
C ILE A 500 3.33 -18.17 17.22
N SER A 501 2.74 -17.25 17.98
CA SER A 501 3.10 -17.02 19.38
C SER A 501 2.96 -18.29 20.21
N LEU A 502 1.88 -19.05 20.02
CA LEU A 502 1.68 -20.34 20.67
C LEU A 502 2.74 -21.39 20.28
N VAL A 503 3.12 -21.46 19.01
CA VAL A 503 4.17 -22.39 18.53
C VAL A 503 5.53 -22.00 19.10
N LEU A 504 5.87 -20.71 19.12
CA LEU A 504 7.09 -20.20 19.72
C LEU A 504 7.16 -20.51 21.22
N LEU A 505 6.10 -20.20 21.98
CA LEU A 505 5.99 -20.50 23.41
C LEU A 505 6.04 -22.00 23.69
N SER A 506 5.36 -22.82 22.88
CA SER A 506 5.42 -24.28 23.04
C SER A 506 6.83 -24.83 22.84
N GLY A 507 7.59 -24.29 21.88
CA GLY A 507 8.99 -24.64 21.66
C GLY A 507 9.86 -24.29 22.87
N TYR A 508 9.69 -23.09 23.41
CA TYR A 508 10.36 -22.62 24.63
C TYR A 508 10.04 -23.54 25.83
N ILE A 509 8.77 -23.84 26.08
CA ILE A 509 8.32 -24.70 27.18
C ILE A 509 8.93 -26.10 27.06
N ILE A 510 8.94 -26.69 25.85
CA ILE A 510 9.52 -28.02 25.62
C ILE A 510 11.02 -28.02 25.98
N LEU A 511 11.77 -27.01 25.53
CA LEU A 511 13.20 -26.93 25.79
C LEU A 511 13.51 -26.68 27.27
N HIS A 512 12.76 -25.76 27.89
CA HIS A 512 12.92 -25.43 29.31
C HIS A 512 12.64 -26.66 30.20
N ARG A 513 11.56 -27.41 29.93
CA ARG A 513 11.25 -28.67 30.65
C ARG A 513 12.32 -29.75 30.45
N ARG A 514 12.96 -29.81 29.29
CA ARG A 514 14.10 -30.74 29.06
C ARG A 514 15.33 -30.35 29.86
N LYS A 515 15.67 -29.06 29.91
CA LYS A 515 16.80 -28.56 30.72
C LYS A 515 16.58 -28.80 32.22
N LYS A 516 15.36 -28.57 32.73
CA LYS A 516 15.02 -28.81 34.15
C LYS A 516 15.09 -30.29 34.56
N LYS A 517 14.83 -31.22 33.63
CA LYS A 517 14.94 -32.67 33.88
C LYS A 517 16.38 -33.19 33.85
N ASN A 518 17.30 -32.46 33.22
CA ASN A 518 18.72 -32.77 33.17
C ASN A 518 19.55 -31.63 33.81
N PRO A 519 19.45 -31.39 35.14
CA PRO A 519 20.40 -30.51 35.78
C PRO A 519 21.80 -31.09 35.55
N LYS A 520 22.71 -30.28 35.00
CA LYS A 520 24.13 -30.66 34.98
C LYS A 520 24.55 -30.81 36.44
N LEU A 521 24.84 -32.03 36.88
CA LEU A 521 25.51 -32.25 38.16
C LEU A 521 26.77 -31.35 38.20
N PRO A 522 27.03 -30.64 39.31
CA PRO A 522 28.23 -29.82 39.41
C PRO A 522 29.44 -30.72 39.15
N ARG A 523 30.33 -30.28 38.25
CA ARG A 523 31.65 -30.90 38.09
C ARG A 523 32.32 -30.79 39.47
N LYS A 524 32.46 -31.92 40.17
CA LYS A 524 33.41 -32.00 41.28
C LYS A 524 34.76 -31.61 40.70
N SER A 525 35.33 -30.52 41.22
CA SER A 525 36.74 -30.21 41.06
C SER A 525 37.54 -31.41 41.58
N LEU A 526 38.30 -32.03 40.70
CA LEU A 526 39.46 -32.85 41.07
C LEU A 526 40.68 -31.98 40.87
#